data_AF-A0A5S3WEI8-F1
#
_entry.id   AF-A0A5S3WEI8-F1
#
_cell.length_a   1.000
_cell.length_b   1.000
_cell.length_c   1.000
_cell.angle_alpha   90.00
_cell.angle_beta   90.00
_cell.angle_gamma   90.00
#
_symmetry.space_group_name_H-M   'P 1'
#
loop_
_entity.id
_entity.type
_entity.pdbx_description
1 polymer ?
#
loop_
_entity_poly.entity_id
_entity_poly.type
_entity_poly.pdbx_seq_one_letter_code
_entity_poly.pdbx_strand_id
1 'polypeptide(L)'
;WTYKYEEASRQGAAGAIIVHETAPASYPWSVVENSWSGPQFGFQKDNNNMDRVAVEGWVTVDVAKELFAKAGLDFDQAKQRASEGAYHVDMGDLTASVEVNSEIKKSISYNF
;
A
#
# COMPACT_ATOMS: atom_id res chain seq x y z
N TRP A 1 0.23 -8.92 -2.86
CA TRP A 1 0.27 -7.43 -2.90
C TRP A 1 1.68 -6.88 -3.02
N THR A 2 2.73 -7.60 -2.60
CA THR A 2 4.13 -7.13 -2.61
C THR A 2 4.56 -6.45 -3.92
N TYR A 3 4.22 -7.01 -5.08
CA TYR A 3 4.55 -6.42 -6.37
C TYR A 3 4.00 -4.98 -6.55
N LYS A 4 2.86 -4.64 -5.93
CA LYS A 4 2.28 -3.29 -6.01
C LYS A 4 3.17 -2.27 -5.29
N TYR A 5 3.75 -2.66 -4.17
CA TYR A 5 4.71 -1.83 -3.44
C TYR A 5 6.05 -1.73 -4.16
N GLU A 6 6.50 -2.82 -4.77
CA GLU A 6 7.71 -2.80 -5.61
C GLU A 6 7.53 -1.90 -6.83
N GLU A 7 6.37 -1.92 -7.48
CA GLU A 7 6.06 -1.02 -8.59
C GLU A 7 5.99 0.45 -8.13
N ALA A 8 5.35 0.72 -6.98
CA ALA A 8 5.36 2.07 -6.40
C ALA A 8 6.79 2.55 -6.09
N SER A 9 7.64 1.64 -5.60
CA SER A 9 9.06 1.90 -5.35
C SER A 9 9.79 2.23 -6.66
N ARG A 10 9.52 1.46 -7.72
CA ARG A 10 10.06 1.70 -9.07
C ARG A 10 9.64 3.05 -9.65
N GLN A 11 8.47 3.55 -9.29
CA GLN A 11 7.98 4.87 -9.66
C GLN A 11 8.50 6.01 -8.75
N GLY A 12 9.31 5.69 -7.73
CA GLY A 12 9.88 6.69 -6.83
C GLY A 12 8.88 7.26 -5.82
N ALA A 13 7.79 6.53 -5.53
CA ALA A 13 6.80 6.97 -4.56
C ALA A 13 7.37 6.99 -3.13
N ALA A 14 6.96 7.96 -2.32
CA ALA A 14 7.32 8.00 -0.90
C ALA A 14 6.63 6.89 -0.08
N GLY A 15 5.45 6.48 -0.51
CA GLY A 15 4.61 5.49 0.14
C GLY A 15 3.58 4.92 -0.84
N ALA A 16 2.96 3.81 -0.47
CA ALA A 16 1.88 3.21 -1.23
C ALA A 16 0.80 2.65 -0.31
N ILE A 17 -0.45 2.99 -0.62
CA ILE A 17 -1.63 2.56 0.13
C ILE A 17 -2.54 1.79 -0.83
N ILE A 18 -2.89 0.56 -0.45
CA ILE A 18 -3.80 -0.30 -1.22
C ILE A 18 -5.22 -0.13 -0.67
N VAL A 19 -6.18 0.09 -1.57
CA VAL A 19 -7.61 0.02 -1.22
C VAL A 19 -8.07 -1.44 -1.28
N HIS A 20 -8.58 -1.96 -0.16
CA HIS A 20 -9.12 -3.31 -0.09
C HIS A 20 -10.59 -3.35 -0.52
N GLU A 21 -10.91 -4.27 -1.43
CA GLU A 21 -12.27 -4.57 -1.85
C GLU A 21 -12.52 -6.07 -1.80
N THR A 22 -13.56 -6.51 -1.10
CA THR A 22 -13.84 -7.94 -0.88
C THR A 22 -14.06 -8.71 -2.18
N ALA A 23 -14.81 -8.16 -3.13
CA ALA A 23 -15.13 -8.84 -4.39
C ALA A 23 -13.88 -9.17 -5.23
N PRO A 24 -13.00 -8.22 -5.58
CA PRO A 24 -11.78 -8.52 -6.32
C PRO A 24 -10.69 -9.20 -5.46
N ALA A 25 -10.66 -8.97 -4.14
CA ALA A 25 -9.70 -9.64 -3.26
C ALA A 25 -10.05 -11.11 -3.00
N SER A 26 -11.33 -11.48 -3.14
CA SER A 26 -11.87 -12.81 -2.79
C SER A 26 -11.77 -13.18 -1.31
N TYR A 27 -11.46 -12.21 -0.43
CA TYR A 27 -11.42 -12.39 1.02
C TYR A 27 -11.90 -11.14 1.77
N PRO A 28 -12.39 -11.28 3.01
CA PRO A 28 -12.82 -10.14 3.83
C PRO A 28 -11.63 -9.36 4.40
N TRP A 29 -11.90 -8.12 4.83
CA TRP A 29 -10.91 -7.23 5.47
C TRP A 29 -10.19 -7.87 6.66
N SER A 30 -10.85 -8.77 7.40
CA SER A 30 -10.24 -9.47 8.53
C SER A 30 -8.97 -10.24 8.14
N VAL A 31 -8.82 -10.69 6.88
CA VAL A 31 -7.58 -11.30 6.42
C VAL A 31 -6.43 -10.30 6.37
N VAL A 32 -6.68 -9.07 5.92
CA VAL A 32 -5.69 -7.99 5.93
C VAL A 32 -5.33 -7.66 7.38
N GLU A 33 -6.32 -7.37 8.21
CA GLU A 33 -6.14 -6.99 9.61
C GLU A 33 -5.33 -8.02 10.41
N ASN A 34 -5.63 -9.31 10.25
CA ASN A 34 -4.93 -10.37 10.98
C ASN A 34 -3.54 -10.69 10.40
N SER A 35 -3.30 -10.44 9.11
CA SER A 35 -2.01 -10.80 8.46
C SER A 35 -0.99 -9.65 8.46
N TRP A 36 -1.45 -8.40 8.66
CA TRP A 36 -0.62 -7.19 8.61
C TRP A 36 -0.29 -6.57 9.97
N SER A 37 -0.76 -7.17 11.07
CA SER A 37 -0.49 -6.68 12.43
C SER A 37 0.78 -7.26 13.07
N GLY A 38 1.38 -8.30 12.47
CA GLY A 38 2.59 -8.96 12.96
C GLY A 38 3.87 -8.58 12.20
N PRO A 39 5.03 -9.15 12.61
CA PRO A 39 6.30 -8.94 11.91
C PRO A 39 6.19 -9.30 10.42
N GLN A 40 6.63 -8.38 9.57
CA GLN A 40 6.68 -8.60 8.12
C GLN A 40 8.06 -9.13 7.73
N PHE A 41 8.07 -10.28 7.05
CA PHE A 41 9.30 -10.89 6.56
C PHE A 41 9.59 -10.43 5.14
N GLY A 42 10.84 -10.05 4.89
CA GLY A 42 11.32 -9.70 3.55
C GLY A 42 12.72 -10.25 3.34
N PHE A 43 13.07 -10.51 2.08
CA PHE A 43 14.44 -10.87 1.75
C PHE A 43 15.37 -9.68 1.97
N GLN A 44 16.54 -9.92 2.56
CA GLN A 44 17.55 -8.89 2.68
C GLN A 44 18.20 -8.67 1.31
N LYS A 45 18.13 -7.44 0.80
CA LYS A 45 18.93 -6.97 -0.34
C LYS A 45 20.22 -6.30 0.15
N ASP A 46 21.19 -6.15 -0.75
CA ASP A 46 22.50 -5.54 -0.45
C ASP A 46 22.38 -4.11 0.09
N ASN A 47 21.39 -3.35 -0.39
CA ASN A 47 21.07 -1.99 0.06
C ASN A 47 20.19 -1.94 1.31
N ASN A 48 20.01 -3.04 2.04
CA ASN A 48 19.08 -3.18 3.16
C ASN A 48 17.62 -2.79 2.82
N ASN A 49 17.17 -3.04 1.59
CA ASN A 49 15.81 -2.70 1.11
C ASN A 49 15.47 -1.20 1.14
N MET A 50 16.48 -0.32 1.17
CA MET A 50 16.29 1.15 1.13
C MET A 50 15.72 1.66 -0.21
N ASP A 51 15.61 0.79 -1.22
CA ASP A 51 14.93 1.04 -2.48
C ASP A 51 13.41 0.87 -2.39
N ARG A 52 12.87 0.35 -1.29
CA ARG A 52 11.41 0.20 -1.10
C ARG A 52 10.77 1.52 -0.67
N VAL A 53 9.49 1.69 -0.98
CA VAL A 53 8.67 2.77 -0.42
C VAL A 53 8.79 2.81 1.12
N ALA A 54 8.84 4.00 1.70
CA ALA A 54 9.04 4.16 3.14
C ALA A 54 7.80 3.77 3.96
N VAL A 55 6.61 3.83 3.33
CA VAL A 55 5.32 3.50 3.95
C VAL A 55 4.53 2.56 3.06
N GLU A 56 4.10 1.45 3.62
CA GLU A 56 3.18 0.49 2.99
C GLU A 56 1.93 0.39 3.85
N GLY A 57 0.76 0.48 3.23
CA GLY A 57 -0.48 0.51 3.98
C GLY A 57 -1.67 -0.04 3.22
N TRP A 58 -2.73 -0.32 3.97
CA TRP A 58 -4.01 -0.72 3.44
C TRP A 58 -5.10 0.15 4.05
N VAL A 59 -6.13 0.42 3.27
CA VAL A 59 -7.36 1.08 3.73
C VAL A 59 -8.58 0.35 3.20
N THR A 60 -9.71 0.53 3.88
CA THR A 60 -11.01 0.07 3.40
C THR A 60 -11.53 0.99 2.28
N VAL A 61 -12.53 0.52 1.55
CA VAL A 61 -13.24 1.34 0.55
C VAL A 61 -13.82 2.61 1.18
N ASP A 62 -14.39 2.51 2.37
CA ASP A 62 -15.02 3.65 3.03
C ASP A 62 -13.99 4.76 3.33
N VAL A 63 -12.81 4.38 3.83
CA VAL A 63 -11.71 5.33 4.05
C VAL A 63 -11.21 5.91 2.72
N ALA A 64 -11.11 5.09 1.66
CA ALA A 64 -10.75 5.60 0.34
C ALA A 64 -11.77 6.60 -0.20
N LYS A 65 -13.07 6.33 -0.04
CA LYS A 65 -14.15 7.26 -0.42
C LYS A 65 -14.04 8.58 0.33
N GLU A 66 -13.77 8.55 1.63
CA GLU A 66 -13.56 9.75 2.43
C GLU A 66 -12.32 10.55 1.97
N LEU A 67 -11.20 9.89 1.68
CA LEU A 67 -9.98 10.53 1.20
C LEU A 67 -10.17 11.21 -0.16
N PHE A 68 -10.78 10.50 -1.11
CA PHE A 68 -11.08 11.06 -2.43
C PHE A 68 -12.07 12.23 -2.32
N ALA A 69 -13.11 12.12 -1.48
CA ALA A 69 -14.06 13.21 -1.26
C ALA A 69 -13.38 14.47 -0.68
N LYS A 70 -12.42 14.31 0.24
CA LYS A 70 -11.61 15.43 0.78
C LYS A 70 -10.76 16.11 -0.30
N ALA A 71 -10.36 15.39 -1.34
CA ALA A 71 -9.68 15.93 -2.51
C ALA A 71 -10.65 16.52 -3.56
N GLY A 72 -11.97 16.52 -3.30
CA GLY A 72 -12.97 16.92 -4.29
C GLY A 72 -13.15 15.92 -5.43
N LEU A 73 -12.75 14.66 -5.23
CA LEU A 73 -12.81 13.58 -6.21
C LEU A 73 -13.91 12.57 -5.84
N ASP A 74 -14.43 11.88 -6.85
CA ASP A 74 -15.33 10.74 -6.69
C ASP A 74 -14.54 9.43 -6.85
N PHE A 75 -14.49 8.63 -5.79
CA PHE A 75 -13.76 7.37 -5.78
C PHE A 75 -14.30 6.36 -6.80
N ASP A 76 -15.61 6.25 -6.97
CA ASP A 76 -16.21 5.26 -7.86
C ASP A 76 -15.94 5.62 -9.34
N GLN A 77 -15.97 6.92 -9.68
CA GLN A 77 -15.53 7.41 -11.00
C GLN A 77 -14.03 7.19 -11.22
N ALA A 78 -13.21 7.47 -10.19
CA ALA A 78 -11.78 7.25 -10.26
C ALA A 78 -11.44 5.76 -10.46
N LYS A 79 -12.16 4.87 -9.78
CA LYS A 79 -12.02 3.43 -9.94
C LYS A 79 -12.42 2.97 -11.34
N GLN A 80 -13.51 3.51 -11.91
CA GLN A 80 -13.92 3.18 -13.27
C GLN A 80 -12.80 3.52 -14.27
N ARG A 81 -12.22 4.73 -14.18
CA ARG A 81 -11.07 5.12 -15.00
C ARG A 81 -9.86 4.19 -14.78
N ALA A 82 -9.62 3.76 -13.55
CA ALA A 82 -8.51 2.85 -13.22
C ALA A 82 -8.66 1.48 -13.89
N SER A 83 -9.91 1.05 -14.13
CA SER A 83 -10.19 -0.23 -14.78
C SER A 83 -9.89 -0.22 -16.28
N GLU A 84 -9.84 0.97 -16.89
CA GLU A 84 -9.54 1.15 -18.32
C GLU A 84 -8.02 1.19 -18.59
N GLY A 85 -7.22 1.48 -17.56
CA GLY A 85 -5.77 1.50 -17.64
C GLY A 85 -5.12 2.22 -16.47
N ALA A 86 -3.79 2.13 -16.40
CA ALA A 86 -3.01 2.87 -15.42
C ALA A 86 -3.12 4.38 -15.68
N TYR A 87 -3.58 5.13 -14.68
CA TYR A 87 -3.62 6.59 -14.72
C TYR A 87 -3.39 7.14 -13.31
N HIS A 88 -3.15 8.45 -13.23
CA HIS A 88 -3.03 9.17 -11.97
C HIS A 88 -4.00 10.35 -11.96
N VAL A 89 -4.41 10.77 -10.77
CA VAL A 89 -5.21 11.96 -10.54
C VAL A 89 -4.57 12.76 -9.41
N ASP A 90 -4.51 14.07 -9.58
CA ASP A 90 -4.04 14.96 -8.53
C ASP A 90 -5.08 15.04 -7.40
N MET A 91 -4.62 14.91 -6.16
CA MET A 91 -5.45 15.00 -4.95
C MET A 91 -5.39 16.39 -4.31
N GLY A 92 -4.78 17.37 -4.99
CA GLY A 92 -4.67 18.75 -4.53
C GLY A 92 -3.75 18.90 -3.31
N ASP A 93 -4.11 19.77 -2.38
CA ASP A 93 -3.26 20.15 -1.24
C ASP A 93 -3.32 19.16 -0.06
N LEU A 94 -3.84 17.94 -0.27
CA LEU A 94 -3.87 16.92 0.79
C LEU A 94 -2.45 16.48 1.14
N THR A 95 -2.07 16.68 2.40
CA THR A 95 -0.81 16.18 2.96
C THR A 95 -1.07 15.01 3.90
N ALA A 96 -0.22 13.98 3.85
CA ALA A 96 -0.18 12.91 4.83
C ALA A 96 1.14 12.96 5.61
N SER A 97 1.07 12.70 6.92
CA SER A 97 2.24 12.49 7.76
C SER A 97 2.15 11.10 8.38
N VAL A 98 3.24 10.35 8.34
CA VAL A 98 3.31 8.99 8.85
C VAL A 98 4.60 8.85 9.64
N GLU A 99 4.48 8.36 10.88
CA GLU A 99 5.61 7.97 11.71
C GLU A 99 5.58 6.45 11.88
N VAL A 100 6.67 5.79 11.49
CA VAL A 100 6.81 4.33 11.60
C VAL A 100 7.91 4.02 12.60
N ASN A 101 7.53 3.41 13.72
CA ASN A 101 8.47 2.90 14.72
C ASN A 101 8.65 1.39 14.48
N SER A 102 9.85 0.97 14.08
CA SER A 102 10.13 -0.42 13.69
C SER A 102 11.44 -0.94 14.27
N GLU A 103 11.44 -2.22 14.64
CA GLU A 103 12.64 -2.98 15.00
C GLU A 103 12.96 -3.96 13.86
N ILE A 104 14.19 -3.92 13.32
CA ILE A 104 14.62 -4.81 12.24
C ILE A 104 15.47 -5.94 12.83
N LYS A 105 15.06 -7.19 12.60
CA LYS A 105 15.83 -8.40 12.96
C LYS A 105 16.25 -9.14 11.70
N LYS A 106 17.54 -9.48 11.62
CA LYS A 106 18.10 -10.30 10.54
C LYS A 106 18.15 -11.76 11.00
N SER A 107 17.74 -12.68 10.12
CA SER A 107 17.81 -14.12 10.36
C SER A 107 18.36 -14.82 9.12
N ILE A 108 19.25 -15.79 9.32
CA ILE A 108 19.82 -16.64 8.26
C ILE A 108 19.24 -18.04 8.45
N SER A 109 18.48 -18.52 7.47
CA SER A 109 18.03 -19.91 7.41
C SER A 109 18.97 -20.72 6.53
N TYR A 110 19.42 -21.87 7.02
CA TYR A 110 20.16 -22.88 6.25
C TYR A 110 19.28 -24.06 5.82
N ASN A 111 17.98 -23.98 6.11
CA ASN A 111 17.02 -24.97 5.65
C ASN A 111 16.51 -24.54 4.27
N PHE A 112 16.77 -25.41 3.28
CA PHE A 112 16.16 -25.40 1.95
C PHE A 112 15.13 -26.54 1.90
#